data_AF-A0A948D7R8-F1
#
_entry.id   AF-A0A948D7R8-F1
#
_cell.length_a   1.000
_cell.length_b   1.000
_cell.length_c   1.000
_cell.angle_alpha   90.00
_cell.angle_beta   90.00
_cell.angle_gamma   90.00
#
_symmetry.space_group_name_H-M   'P 1'
#
loop_
_entity.id
_entity.type
_entity.pdbx_description
1 polymer ?
#
loop_
_entity_poly.entity_id
_entity_poly.type
_entity_poly.pdbx_seq_one_letter_code
_entity_poly.pdbx_strand_id
1 'polypeptide(L)'
;MPDPNQTAATKKNKTDITIPEETKKQFPDLIEMIMGSRSMDDEERQYWVDVLPIMSEDQLKNLRGILDNEKKQIEKANQAYATGMKGAAQKAVKTFDEASYLEKKRARLEAERMHETEEKGDEEKLLEELENL
;
A
#
# COMPACT_ATOMS: atom_id res chain seq x y z
N MET A 1 42.31 34.33 -26.15
CA MET A 1 42.11 33.63 -24.87
C MET A 1 40.63 33.73 -24.53
N PRO A 2 39.88 32.63 -24.48
CA PRO A 2 38.51 32.62 -23.94
C PRO A 2 38.44 31.89 -22.57
N ASP A 3 37.44 32.30 -21.79
CA ASP A 3 37.29 32.19 -20.33
C ASP A 3 37.12 30.77 -19.73
N PRO A 4 37.51 30.54 -18.45
CA PRO A 4 37.50 29.24 -17.78
C PRO A 4 36.25 29.03 -16.89
N ASN A 5 35.04 29.32 -17.37
CA ASN A 5 33.85 29.03 -16.56
C ASN A 5 32.63 28.66 -17.41
N GLN A 6 32.55 27.38 -17.79
CA GLN A 6 31.27 26.72 -18.02
C GLN A 6 31.25 25.41 -17.23
N THR A 7 30.86 25.57 -15.96
CA THR A 7 30.25 24.54 -15.14
C THR A 7 28.92 24.11 -15.78
N ALA A 8 28.97 23.09 -16.63
CA ALA A 8 27.77 22.34 -17.02
C ALA A 8 27.64 21.15 -16.09
N ALA A 9 26.90 21.34 -14.99
CA ALA A 9 26.44 20.27 -14.12
C ALA A 9 25.47 19.36 -14.90
N THR A 10 25.98 18.31 -15.52
CA THR A 10 25.15 17.26 -16.11
C THR A 10 24.57 16.40 -14.99
N LYS A 11 23.34 16.72 -14.58
CA LYS A 11 22.45 15.78 -13.88
C LYS A 11 22.21 14.57 -14.79
N LYS A 12 22.99 13.49 -14.62
CA LYS A 12 22.67 12.18 -15.19
C LYS A 12 21.53 11.57 -14.39
N ASN A 13 20.29 11.85 -14.81
CA ASN A 13 19.11 11.11 -14.41
C ASN A 13 18.85 10.05 -15.49
N LYS A 14 18.71 8.78 -15.05
CA LYS A 14 18.72 7.50 -15.80
C LYS A 14 20.11 6.89 -15.97
N THR A 15 20.45 6.06 -15.01
CA THR A 15 21.42 4.98 -15.08
C THR A 15 20.96 3.96 -16.13
N ASP A 16 21.39 4.12 -17.38
CA ASP A 16 21.23 3.09 -18.41
C ASP A 16 22.10 1.89 -18.02
N ILE A 17 21.46 0.83 -17.52
CA ILE A 17 22.12 -0.43 -17.21
C ILE A 17 22.57 -1.05 -18.53
N THR A 18 23.87 -1.23 -18.69
CA THR A 18 24.49 -1.80 -19.88
C THR A 18 24.65 -3.30 -19.70
N ILE A 19 23.88 -4.07 -20.46
CA ILE A 19 23.89 -5.53 -20.39
C ILE A 19 24.59 -6.08 -21.64
N PRO A 20 25.76 -6.72 -21.52
CA PRO A 20 26.38 -7.40 -22.64
C PRO A 20 25.48 -8.52 -23.20
N GLU A 21 25.37 -8.59 -24.52
CA GLU A 21 24.54 -9.61 -25.20
C GLU A 21 24.98 -11.05 -24.86
N GLU A 22 26.27 -11.25 -24.57
CA GLU A 22 26.82 -12.53 -24.13
C GLU A 22 26.27 -12.93 -22.75
N THR A 23 26.36 -12.03 -21.76
CA THR A 23 25.82 -12.25 -20.41
C THR A 23 24.32 -12.52 -20.46
N LYS A 24 23.59 -11.80 -21.31
CA LYS A 24 22.14 -11.98 -21.51
C LYS A 24 21.77 -13.33 -22.10
N LYS A 25 22.61 -13.88 -22.97
CA LYS A 25 22.41 -15.22 -23.53
C LYS A 25 22.79 -16.32 -22.56
N GLN A 26 23.83 -16.12 -21.76
CA GLN A 26 24.29 -17.12 -20.78
C GLN A 26 23.38 -17.18 -19.55
N PHE A 27 22.88 -16.05 -19.07
CA PHE A 27 22.15 -15.95 -17.81
C PHE A 27 20.81 -15.17 -17.93
N PRO A 28 19.91 -15.53 -18.86
CA PRO A 28 18.67 -14.78 -19.08
C PRO A 28 17.79 -14.68 -17.82
N ASP A 29 17.63 -15.80 -17.11
CA ASP A 29 16.83 -15.87 -15.88
C ASP A 29 17.36 -14.95 -14.77
N LEU A 30 18.68 -14.98 -14.53
CA LEU A 30 19.31 -14.20 -13.46
C LEU A 30 19.25 -12.72 -13.77
N ILE A 31 19.42 -12.33 -15.04
CA ILE A 31 19.25 -10.92 -15.43
C ILE A 31 17.82 -10.46 -15.18
N GLU A 32 16.82 -11.26 -15.52
CA GLU A 32 15.42 -10.91 -15.21
C GLU A 32 15.20 -10.76 -13.70
N MET A 33 15.78 -11.67 -12.89
CA MET A 33 15.69 -11.57 -11.43
C MET A 33 16.41 -10.34 -10.87
N ILE A 34 17.60 -10.00 -11.38
CA ILE A 34 18.38 -8.82 -10.97
C ILE A 34 17.65 -7.54 -11.39
N MET A 35 17.05 -7.49 -12.58
CA MET A 35 16.21 -6.37 -13.05
C MET A 35 14.88 -6.28 -12.30
N GLY A 36 14.38 -7.38 -11.75
CA GLY A 36 13.15 -7.44 -10.96
C GLY A 36 13.34 -7.23 -9.46
N SER A 37 14.55 -7.40 -8.91
CA SER A 37 14.82 -7.26 -7.48
C SER A 37 14.51 -5.85 -7.00
N ARG A 38 13.87 -5.73 -5.83
CA ARG A 38 13.64 -4.41 -5.20
C ARG A 38 14.74 -4.06 -4.20
N SER A 39 15.58 -5.03 -3.86
CA SER A 39 16.71 -4.86 -2.95
C SER A 39 17.94 -4.24 -3.63
N MET A 40 17.93 -4.06 -4.95
CA MET A 40 19.08 -3.55 -5.70
C MET A 40 18.79 -2.20 -6.34
N ASP A 41 19.71 -1.25 -6.21
CA ASP A 41 19.74 -0.04 -7.02
C ASP A 41 20.37 -0.28 -8.40
N ASP A 42 20.42 0.74 -9.25
CA ASP A 42 20.92 0.60 -10.62
C ASP A 42 22.44 0.39 -10.69
N GLU A 43 23.20 0.88 -9.70
CA GLU A 43 24.65 0.68 -9.62
C GLU A 43 24.96 -0.76 -9.19
N GLU A 44 24.24 -1.27 -8.20
CA GLU A 44 24.33 -2.67 -7.75
C GLU A 44 23.92 -3.63 -8.86
N ARG A 45 22.86 -3.31 -9.61
CA ARG A 45 22.45 -4.12 -10.77
C ARG A 45 23.54 -4.19 -11.83
N GLN A 46 24.17 -3.06 -12.16
CA GLN A 46 25.27 -3.03 -13.10
C GLN A 46 26.45 -3.88 -12.59
N TYR A 47 26.81 -3.71 -11.32
CA TYR A 47 27.85 -4.52 -10.68
C TYR A 47 27.55 -6.02 -10.78
N TRP A 48 26.33 -6.45 -10.50
CA TRP A 48 25.95 -7.85 -10.64
C TRP A 48 26.03 -8.33 -12.09
N VAL A 49 25.61 -7.52 -13.06
CA VAL A 49 25.71 -7.85 -14.50
C VAL A 49 27.17 -8.02 -14.93
N ASP A 50 28.07 -7.18 -14.44
CA ASP A 50 29.50 -7.22 -14.75
C ASP A 50 30.20 -8.43 -14.08
N VAL A 51 29.71 -8.85 -12.91
CA VAL A 51 30.28 -9.96 -12.12
C VAL A 51 29.70 -11.32 -12.51
N LEU A 52 28.51 -11.38 -13.12
CA LEU A 52 27.88 -12.63 -13.57
C LEU A 52 28.82 -13.58 -14.35
N PRO A 53 29.60 -13.11 -15.34
CA PRO A 53 30.48 -13.97 -16.13
C PRO A 53 31.68 -14.54 -15.37
N ILE A 54 32.05 -13.94 -14.24
CA ILE A 54 33.22 -14.36 -13.44
C ILE A 54 32.83 -15.19 -12.20
N MET A 55 31.54 -15.36 -11.93
CA MET A 55 31.06 -16.16 -10.80
C MET A 55 31.13 -17.66 -11.08
N SER A 56 31.41 -18.45 -10.03
CA SER A 56 31.31 -19.90 -10.10
C SER A 56 29.86 -20.39 -10.08
N GLU A 57 29.62 -21.63 -10.51
CA GLU A 57 28.28 -22.23 -10.50
C GLU A 57 27.64 -22.24 -9.11
N ASP A 58 28.43 -22.47 -8.06
CA ASP A 58 27.94 -22.43 -6.66
C ASP A 58 27.53 -21.01 -6.25
N GLN A 59 28.29 -19.99 -6.66
CA GLN A 59 27.95 -18.59 -6.40
C GLN A 59 26.67 -18.19 -7.14
N LEU A 60 26.52 -18.60 -8.40
CA LEU A 60 25.31 -18.39 -9.18
C LEU A 60 24.09 -19.05 -8.53
N LYS A 61 24.25 -20.28 -8.04
CA LYS A 61 23.18 -20.99 -7.31
C LYS A 61 22.79 -20.29 -6.02
N ASN A 62 23.76 -19.78 -5.27
CA ASN A 62 23.51 -19.01 -4.05
C ASN A 62 22.78 -17.69 -4.35
N LEU A 63 23.25 -16.93 -5.36
CA LEU A 63 22.60 -15.71 -5.80
C LEU A 63 21.15 -15.97 -6.23
N ARG A 64 20.92 -17.01 -7.04
CA ARG A 64 19.58 -17.43 -7.46
C ARG A 64 18.70 -17.74 -6.26
N GLY A 65 19.23 -18.48 -5.28
CA GLY A 65 18.52 -18.80 -4.04
C GLY A 65 18.11 -17.57 -3.23
N ILE A 66 19.00 -16.57 -3.14
CA ILE A 66 18.71 -15.29 -2.46
C ILE A 66 17.59 -14.54 -3.18
N LEU A 67 17.69 -14.38 -4.50
CA LEU A 67 16.70 -13.67 -5.32
C LEU A 67 15.34 -14.38 -5.32
N ASP A 68 15.33 -15.71 -5.38
CA ASP A 68 14.09 -16.50 -5.28
C ASP A 68 13.43 -16.36 -3.92
N ASN A 69 14.22 -16.33 -2.84
CA ASN A 69 13.68 -16.12 -1.50
C ASN A 69 13.10 -14.70 -1.35
N GLU A 70 13.78 -13.67 -1.86
CA GLU A 70 13.27 -12.30 -1.89
C GLU A 70 11.88 -12.26 -2.56
N LYS A 71 11.79 -12.85 -3.77
CA LYS A 71 10.53 -12.92 -4.53
C LYS A 71 9.42 -13.63 -3.75
N LYS A 72 9.73 -14.78 -3.13
CA LYS A 72 8.76 -15.53 -2.31
C LYS A 72 8.30 -14.74 -1.09
N GLN A 73 9.19 -13.99 -0.44
CA GLN A 73 8.84 -13.19 0.73
C GLN A 73 7.93 -12.02 0.34
N ILE A 74 8.19 -11.38 -0.81
CA ILE A 74 7.30 -10.33 -1.36
C ILE A 74 5.93 -10.92 -1.73
N GLU A 75 5.90 -12.07 -2.39
CA GLU A 75 4.65 -12.75 -2.75
C GLU A 75 3.84 -13.16 -1.51
N LYS A 76 4.52 -13.74 -0.51
CA LYS A 76 3.91 -14.11 0.77
C LYS A 76 3.34 -12.89 1.49
N ALA A 77 4.05 -11.77 1.50
CA ALA A 77 3.54 -10.52 2.06
C ALA A 77 2.29 -10.07 1.30
N ASN A 78 2.31 -10.05 -0.03
CA ASN A 78 1.16 -9.68 -0.86
C ASN A 78 -0.06 -10.59 -0.59
N GLN A 79 0.14 -11.90 -0.49
CA GLN A 79 -0.92 -12.86 -0.15
C GLN A 79 -1.47 -12.63 1.26
N ALA A 80 -0.61 -12.36 2.23
CA ALA A 80 -1.01 -12.04 3.60
C ALA A 80 -1.83 -10.73 3.66
N TYR A 81 -1.42 -9.69 2.93
CA TYR A 81 -2.18 -8.45 2.79
C TYR A 81 -3.54 -8.68 2.11
N ALA A 82 -3.58 -9.40 1.00
CA ALA A 82 -4.82 -9.71 0.30
C ALA A 82 -5.80 -10.53 1.17
N THR A 83 -5.28 -11.49 1.93
CA THR A 83 -6.07 -12.30 2.85
C THR A 83 -6.55 -11.48 4.05
N GLY A 84 -5.68 -10.64 4.62
CA GLY A 84 -6.03 -9.71 5.69
C GLY A 84 -7.12 -8.73 5.28
N MET A 85 -7.02 -8.15 4.09
CA MET A 85 -8.06 -7.27 3.52
C MET A 85 -9.38 -8.01 3.30
N LYS A 86 -9.37 -9.22 2.74
CA LYS A 86 -10.59 -10.03 2.59
C LYS A 86 -11.23 -10.36 3.94
N GLY A 87 -10.42 -10.70 4.93
CA GLY A 87 -10.90 -10.98 6.29
C GLY A 87 -11.48 -9.74 6.98
N ALA A 88 -10.83 -8.58 6.84
CA ALA A 88 -11.33 -7.30 7.34
C ALA A 88 -12.64 -6.88 6.65
N ALA A 89 -12.72 -6.99 5.33
CA ALA A 89 -13.93 -6.71 4.57
C ALA A 89 -15.09 -7.65 4.97
N GLN A 90 -14.84 -8.95 5.11
CA GLN A 90 -15.85 -9.90 5.59
C GLN A 90 -16.31 -9.61 7.01
N LYS A 91 -15.40 -9.20 7.91
CA LYS A 91 -15.79 -8.78 9.27
C LYS A 91 -16.67 -7.53 9.22
N ALA A 92 -16.28 -6.51 8.44
CA ALA A 92 -17.07 -5.30 8.28
C ALA A 92 -18.48 -5.59 7.76
N VAL A 93 -18.62 -6.47 6.76
CA VAL A 93 -19.91 -6.91 6.22
C VAL A 93 -20.72 -7.69 7.26
N LYS A 94 -20.10 -8.61 8.01
CA LYS A 94 -20.79 -9.37 9.07
C LYS A 94 -21.26 -8.48 10.23
N THR A 95 -20.52 -7.43 10.55
CA THR A 95 -20.87 -6.50 11.64
C THR A 95 -21.88 -5.45 11.21
N PHE A 96 -21.98 -5.17 9.91
CA PHE A 96 -22.97 -4.26 9.36
C PHE A 96 -24.31 -5.00 9.19
N ASP A 97 -25.08 -5.03 10.27
CA ASP A 97 -26.47 -5.47 10.24
C ASP A 97 -27.36 -4.26 9.89
N GLU A 98 -27.75 -4.17 8.63
CA GLU A 98 -28.58 -3.10 8.09
C GLU A 98 -29.94 -3.01 8.80
N ALA A 99 -30.51 -4.16 9.21
CA ALA A 99 -31.78 -4.21 9.91
C ALA A 99 -31.67 -3.61 11.32
N SER A 100 -30.64 -4.00 12.08
CA SER A 100 -30.37 -3.42 13.41
C SER A 100 -30.04 -1.91 13.34
N TYR A 101 -29.34 -1.47 12.29
CA TYR A 101 -29.05 -0.06 12.07
C TYR A 101 -30.32 0.77 11.80
N LEU A 102 -31.19 0.28 10.90
CA LEU A 102 -32.46 0.92 10.58
C LEU A 102 -33.41 0.98 11.79
N GLU A 103 -33.45 -0.10 12.58
CA GLU A 103 -34.23 -0.17 13.82
C GLU A 103 -33.77 0.86 14.85
N LYS A 104 -32.46 0.92 15.15
CA LYS A 104 -31.88 1.92 16.05
C LYS A 104 -32.14 3.35 15.60
N LYS A 105 -32.07 3.59 14.28
CA LYS A 105 -32.38 4.91 13.70
C LYS A 105 -33.84 5.29 13.92
N ARG A 106 -34.78 4.36 13.72
CA ARG A 106 -36.21 4.59 13.95
C ARG A 106 -36.51 4.85 15.43
N ALA A 107 -35.99 4.00 16.32
CA ALA A 107 -36.18 4.15 17.76
C ALA A 107 -35.68 5.50 18.27
N ARG A 108 -34.54 5.98 17.77
CA ARG A 108 -34.02 7.31 18.09
C ARG A 108 -34.95 8.42 17.62
N LEU A 109 -35.45 8.33 16.39
CA LEU A 109 -36.33 9.35 15.81
C LEU A 109 -37.69 9.41 16.54
N GLU A 110 -38.19 8.27 16.98
CA GLU A 110 -39.43 8.19 17.77
C GLU A 110 -39.23 8.76 19.18
N ALA A 111 -38.09 8.45 19.83
CA ALA A 111 -37.74 9.04 21.11
C ALA A 111 -37.57 10.57 21.02
N GLU A 112 -36.91 11.08 19.97
CA GLU A 112 -36.77 12.53 19.73
C GLU A 112 -38.15 13.20 19.54
N ARG A 113 -39.08 12.56 18.83
CA ARG A 113 -40.45 13.08 18.67
C ARG A 113 -41.26 13.07 19.96
N MET A 114 -41.14 12.02 20.76
CA MET A 114 -41.83 11.92 22.05
C MET A 114 -41.32 13.00 23.01
N HIS A 115 -40.00 13.19 23.06
CA HIS A 115 -39.39 14.25 23.87
C HIS A 115 -39.84 15.65 23.41
N GLU A 116 -39.91 15.90 22.09
CA GLU A 116 -40.41 17.18 21.56
C GLU A 116 -41.89 17.43 21.93
N THR A 117 -42.72 16.39 21.94
CA THR A 117 -44.12 16.51 22.36
C THR A 117 -44.28 16.69 23.87
N GLU A 118 -43.44 16.04 24.68
CA GLU A 118 -43.42 16.22 26.13
C GLU A 118 -42.98 17.65 26.50
N GLU A 119 -41.89 18.15 25.89
CA GLU A 119 -41.43 19.52 26.12
C GLU A 119 -42.48 20.55 25.72
N LYS A 120 -43.15 20.40 24.57
CA LYS A 120 -44.26 21.29 24.18
C LYS A 120 -45.41 21.26 25.18
N GLY A 121 -45.79 20.07 25.66
CA GLY A 121 -46.87 19.93 26.63
C GLY A 121 -46.52 20.54 27.98
N ASP A 122 -45.26 20.46 28.40
CA ASP A 122 -44.80 21.07 29.65
C ASP A 122 -44.62 22.59 29.51
N GLU A 123 -44.18 23.08 28.35
CA GLU A 123 -44.19 24.51 28.00
C GLU A 123 -45.61 25.10 28.04
N GLU A 124 -46.59 24.42 27.44
CA GLU A 124 -48.00 24.86 27.43
C GLU A 124 -48.57 24.94 28.86
N LYS A 125 -48.31 23.95 29.72
CA LYS A 125 -48.74 23.99 31.13
C LYS A 125 -48.10 25.14 31.90
N LEU A 126 -46.81 25.40 31.67
CA LEU A 126 -46.09 26.47 32.34
C LEU A 126 -46.65 27.85 31.93
N LEU A 127 -47.04 28.00 30.66
CA LEU A 127 -47.70 29.20 30.16
C LEU A 127 -49.09 29.40 30.78
N GLU A 128 -49.88 28.33 30.91
CA GLU A 128 -51.21 28.38 31.54
C GLU A 128 -51.13 28.74 33.04
N GLU A 129 -50.09 28.29 33.75
CA GLU A 129 -49.84 28.66 35.15
C GLU A 129 -49.44 30.14 35.28
N LEU A 130 -48.70 30.69 34.31
CA LEU A 130 -48.33 32.11 34.28
C LEU A 130 -49.49 33.04 33.90
N GLU A 131 -50.42 32.60 33.04
CA GLU A 131 -51.61 33.40 32.67
C GLU A 131 -52.67 33.48 33.77
N ASN A 132 -52.69 32.50 34.70
CA ASN A 132 -53.60 32.47 35.84
C ASN A 132 -53.06 33.21 37.10
N LEU A 133 -51.92 33.91 36.99
CA LEU A 133 -51.26 34.67 38.07
C LEU A 133 -51.53 36.19 37.95
#